data_AF-A0A820PID2-F1
#
_entry.id   AF-A0A820PID2-F1
#
_cell.length_a   1.000
_cell.length_b   1.000
_cell.length_c   1.000
_cell.angle_alpha   90.00
_cell.angle_beta   90.00
_cell.angle_gamma   90.00
#
_symmetry.space_group_name_H-M   'P 1'
#
loop_
_entity.id
_entity.type
_entity.pdbx_description
1 polymer ?
#
loop_
_entity_poly.entity_id
_entity_poly.type
_entity_poly.pdbx_seq_one_letter_code
_entity_poly.pdbx_strand_id
1 'polypeptide(L)'
;LIKKIFYFPLIEKALAKLNGSYEAIIAGRCCEGLATVTGSPCETLILGRSNNPDDKNVDYDRLWAKLLHSRLQKFLMCAMCSNNLISREEFDKYGLLNIHAYSLQDVKQSKDGRHKLVKLRNPWGGTYRWT
;
A
#
# COMPACT_ATOMS: atom_id res chain seq x y z
N LEU A 1 8.83 22.39 -18.41
CA LEU A 1 10.10 22.07 -17.74
C LEU A 1 9.94 20.78 -16.94
N ILE A 2 10.53 19.67 -17.38
CA ILE A 2 10.60 18.45 -16.55
C ILE A 2 11.66 18.72 -15.48
N LYS A 3 11.24 18.90 -14.23
CA LYS A 3 12.16 19.08 -13.11
C LYS A 3 12.89 17.75 -12.91
N LYS A 4 14.19 17.69 -13.16
CA LYS A 4 14.99 16.49 -12.90
C LYS A 4 15.10 16.32 -11.38
N ILE A 5 14.40 15.31 -10.85
CA ILE A 5 14.37 15.00 -9.43
C ILE A 5 15.28 13.79 -9.18
N PHE A 6 16.45 14.02 -8.57
CA PHE A 6 17.48 12.97 -8.39
C PHE A 6 17.47 12.30 -7.03
N TYR A 7 16.74 12.82 -6.05
CA TYR A 7 16.78 12.25 -4.70
C TYR A 7 16.17 10.84 -4.65
N PHE A 8 15.14 10.53 -5.47
CA PHE A 8 14.56 9.19 -5.50
C PHE A 8 15.56 8.11 -5.98
N PRO A 9 16.21 8.24 -7.18
CA PRO A 9 17.21 7.27 -7.60
C PRO A 9 18.40 7.15 -6.64
N LEU A 10 18.79 8.23 -5.97
CA LEU A 10 19.92 8.21 -5.02
C LEU A 10 19.58 7.43 -3.74
N ILE A 11 18.37 7.60 -3.20
CA ILE A 11 17.89 6.84 -2.04
C ILE A 11 17.81 5.35 -2.40
N GLU A 12 17.25 5.03 -3.57
CA GLU A 12 17.17 3.65 -4.05
C GLU A 12 18.57 3.03 -4.22
N LYS A 13 19.53 3.78 -4.79
CA LYS A 13 20.92 3.33 -4.92
C LYS A 13 21.58 3.06 -3.55
N ALA A 14 21.33 3.92 -2.57
CA ALA A 14 21.84 3.72 -1.21
C ALA A 14 21.25 2.45 -0.59
N LEU A 15 19.94 2.22 -0.76
CA LEU A 15 19.27 1.02 -0.29
C LEU A 15 19.81 -0.24 -0.96
N ALA A 16 19.99 -0.22 -2.29
CA ALA A 16 20.60 -1.31 -3.04
C ALA A 16 22.03 -1.61 -2.55
N LYS A 17 22.84 -0.57 -2.27
CA LYS A 17 24.19 -0.74 -1.73
C LYS A 17 24.18 -1.41 -0.34
N LEU A 18 23.24 -1.05 0.54
CA LEU A 18 23.10 -1.68 1.85
C LEU A 18 22.69 -3.16 1.76
N ASN A 19 21.91 -3.51 0.74
CA ASN A 19 21.45 -4.89 0.50
C ASN A 19 22.37 -5.68 -0.47
N GLY A 20 23.47 -5.08 -0.92
CA GLY A 20 24.48 -5.70 -1.79
C GLY A 20 24.29 -5.47 -3.29
N SER A 21 23.05 -5.38 -3.80
CA SER A 21 22.77 -5.10 -5.21
C SER A 21 21.35 -4.54 -5.43
N TYR A 22 21.07 -4.05 -6.64
CA TYR A 22 19.70 -3.67 -7.04
C TYR A 22 18.77 -4.88 -7.14
N GLU A 23 19.31 -6.05 -7.45
CA GLU A 23 18.54 -7.29 -7.52
C GLU A 23 18.04 -7.72 -6.14
N ALA A 24 18.84 -7.47 -5.10
CA ALA A 24 18.50 -7.81 -3.72
C ALA A 24 17.30 -7.02 -3.15
N ILE A 25 16.91 -5.90 -3.78
CA ILE A 25 15.76 -5.07 -3.34
C ILE A 25 14.50 -5.30 -4.18
N ILE A 26 14.52 -6.25 -5.13
CA ILE A 26 13.35 -6.62 -5.92
C ILE A 26 12.33 -7.34 -5.03
N ALA A 27 11.04 -7.01 -5.21
CA ALA A 27 9.91 -7.67 -4.55
C ALA A 27 9.87 -7.57 -3.00
N GLY A 28 10.50 -6.55 -2.41
CA GLY A 28 10.40 -6.28 -0.97
C GLY A 28 8.99 -5.90 -0.50
N ARG A 29 8.72 -6.05 0.80
CA ARG A 29 7.43 -5.67 1.40
C ARG A 29 7.40 -4.18 1.71
N CYS A 30 6.22 -3.55 1.59
CA CYS A 30 6.04 -2.14 1.91
C CYS A 30 6.47 -1.79 3.35
N CYS A 31 6.21 -2.68 4.31
CA CYS A 31 6.60 -2.48 5.71
C CYS A 31 8.12 -2.43 5.90
N GLU A 32 8.89 -3.24 5.17
CA GLU A 32 10.35 -3.25 5.24
C GLU A 32 10.93 -1.93 4.70
N GLY A 33 10.40 -1.46 3.58
CA GLY A 33 10.78 -0.17 3.01
C GLY A 33 10.45 1.00 3.94
N LEU A 34 9.24 1.01 4.52
CA LEU A 34 8.82 2.05 5.47
C LEU A 34 9.68 2.03 6.74
N ALA A 35 9.92 0.86 7.33
CA ALA A 35 10.76 0.73 8.52
C ALA A 35 12.19 1.19 8.26
N THR A 36 12.75 0.86 7.09
CA THR A 36 14.12 1.25 6.72
C THR A 36 14.26 2.77 6.57
N VAL A 37 13.27 3.44 5.98
CA VAL A 37 13.34 4.89 5.73
C VAL A 37 12.95 5.71 6.97
N THR A 38 12.06 5.19 7.82
CA THR A 38 11.57 5.91 9.01
C THR A 38 12.26 5.52 10.32
N GLY A 39 12.92 4.37 10.37
CA GLY A 39 13.42 3.75 11.61
C GLY A 39 12.30 3.35 12.60
N SER A 40 11.03 3.43 12.19
CA SER A 40 9.88 3.20 13.07
C SER A 40 9.28 1.81 12.83
N PRO A 41 8.68 1.19 13.87
CA PRO A 41 7.99 -0.08 13.70
C PRO A 41 6.81 0.05 12.74
N CYS A 42 6.63 -0.95 11.89
CA CYS A 42 5.54 -1.02 10.93
C CYS A 42 4.57 -2.14 11.30
N GLU A 43 3.27 -1.89 11.12
CA GLU A 43 2.22 -2.88 11.31
C GLU A 43 1.55 -3.23 9.98
N THR A 44 1.28 -4.52 9.76
CA THR A 44 0.59 -5.02 8.57
C THR A 44 -0.82 -5.46 8.93
N LEU A 45 -1.80 -4.91 8.23
CA LEU A 45 -3.22 -5.29 8.36
C LEU A 45 -3.61 -6.15 7.17
N ILE A 46 -4.10 -7.36 7.43
CA ILE A 46 -4.51 -8.30 6.37
C ILE A 46 -6.01 -8.10 6.11
N LEU A 47 -6.33 -7.74 4.87
CA LEU A 47 -7.69 -7.47 4.39
C LEU A 47 -8.22 -8.67 3.61
N GLY A 48 -8.60 -9.74 4.30
CA GLY A 48 -9.14 -10.91 3.62
C GLY A 48 -9.40 -12.06 4.57
N ARG A 49 -10.21 -13.01 4.10
CA ARG A 49 -10.27 -14.35 4.69
C ARG A 49 -8.90 -14.99 4.52
N SER A 50 -8.27 -15.41 5.61
CA SER A 50 -7.34 -16.53 5.50
C SER A 50 -8.06 -17.66 4.76
N ASN A 51 -7.34 -18.52 4.03
CA ASN A 51 -7.92 -19.75 3.44
C ASN A 51 -8.47 -20.72 4.51
N ASN A 52 -8.49 -20.29 5.78
CA ASN A 52 -9.03 -21.01 6.90
C ASN A 52 -10.49 -20.57 7.16
N PRO A 53 -11.48 -21.48 7.02
CA PRO A 53 -12.89 -21.18 7.27
C PRO A 53 -13.21 -20.78 8.72
N ASP A 54 -12.27 -20.99 9.66
CA ASP A 54 -12.36 -20.56 11.07
C ASP A 54 -11.80 -19.15 11.34
N ASP A 55 -11.22 -18.49 10.33
CA ASP A 55 -10.69 -17.13 10.50
C ASP A 55 -11.85 -16.14 10.56
N LYS A 56 -12.16 -15.73 11.79
CA LYS A 56 -13.27 -14.84 12.14
C LYS A 56 -13.30 -13.66 11.18
N ASN A 57 -14.48 -13.37 10.63
CA ASN A 57 -14.74 -12.23 9.75
C ASN A 57 -13.94 -11.00 10.22
N VAL A 58 -13.14 -10.42 9.33
CA VAL A 58 -12.39 -9.20 9.60
C VAL A 58 -13.37 -8.15 10.14
N ASP A 59 -13.12 -7.66 11.35
CA ASP A 59 -13.90 -6.58 11.95
C ASP A 59 -13.61 -5.29 11.18
N TYR A 60 -14.44 -5.03 10.17
CA TYR A 60 -14.31 -3.87 9.29
C TYR A 60 -14.50 -2.55 10.02
N ASP A 61 -15.21 -2.52 11.16
CA ASP A 61 -15.41 -1.29 11.93
C ASP A 61 -14.18 -0.98 12.77
N ARG A 62 -13.58 -1.98 13.42
CA ARG A 62 -12.29 -1.83 14.09
C ARG A 62 -11.17 -1.47 13.12
N LEU A 63 -11.13 -2.13 11.96
CA LEU A 63 -10.19 -1.79 10.89
C LEU A 63 -10.35 -0.34 10.45
N TRP A 64 -11.58 0.10 10.23
CA TRP A 64 -11.86 1.46 9.78
C TRP A 64 -11.48 2.50 10.84
N ALA A 65 -11.82 2.25 12.11
CA ALA A 65 -11.43 3.09 13.23
C ALA A 65 -9.91 3.23 13.32
N LYS A 66 -9.18 2.13 13.09
CA LYS A 66 -7.71 2.12 13.05
C LYS A 66 -7.15 2.96 11.91
N LEU A 67 -7.70 2.83 10.70
CA LEU A 67 -7.29 3.65 9.55
C LEU A 67 -7.50 5.15 9.79
N LEU A 68 -8.66 5.52 10.36
CA LEU A 68 -8.94 6.90 10.74
C LEU A 68 -7.96 7.41 11.81
N HIS A 69 -7.69 6.60 12.84
CA HIS A 69 -6.72 6.94 13.88
C HIS A 69 -5.32 7.15 13.31
N SER A 70 -4.82 6.19 12.51
CA SER A 70 -3.51 6.29 11.85
C SER A 70 -3.40 7.53 10.97
N ARG A 71 -4.47 7.88 10.24
CA ARG A 71 -4.55 9.09 9.44
C ARG A 71 -4.47 10.36 10.31
N LEU A 72 -5.15 10.39 11.45
CA LEU A 72 -5.10 11.53 12.40
C LEU A 72 -3.70 11.70 13.00
N GLN A 73 -3.01 10.60 13.29
CA GLN A 73 -1.63 10.60 13.78
C GLN A 73 -0.58 10.82 12.67
N LYS A 74 -1.02 11.02 11.41
CA LYS A 74 -0.18 11.25 10.23
C LYS A 74 0.81 10.10 9.95
N PHE A 75 0.42 8.87 10.25
CA PHE A 75 1.24 7.70 9.93
C PHE A 75 1.34 7.50 8.43
N LEU A 76 2.50 7.02 7.98
CA LEU A 76 2.68 6.57 6.60
C LEU A 76 1.96 5.24 6.42
N MET A 77 1.14 5.16 5.38
CA MET A 77 0.34 3.98 5.09
C MET A 77 0.53 3.55 3.63
N CYS A 78 0.60 2.24 3.42
CA CYS A 78 0.65 1.61 2.11
C CYS A 78 -0.41 0.52 2.04
N ALA A 79 -0.91 0.27 0.83
CA ALA A 79 -1.83 -0.81 0.54
C ALA A 79 -1.25 -1.64 -0.61
N MET A 80 -1.47 -2.94 -0.56
CA MET A 80 -1.11 -3.86 -1.63
C MET A 80 -2.28 -4.79 -1.84
N CYS A 81 -2.60 -5.08 -3.09
CA CYS A 81 -3.52 -6.15 -3.41
C CYS A 81 -2.72 -7.32 -3.99
N SER A 82 -2.85 -8.48 -3.35
CA SER A 82 -2.25 -9.72 -3.81
C SER A 82 -3.29 -10.80 -3.59
N ASN A 83 -3.82 -11.33 -4.69
CA ASN A 83 -4.68 -12.50 -4.62
C ASN A 83 -4.24 -13.49 -5.69
N ASN A 84 -3.76 -14.66 -5.26
CA ASN A 84 -3.31 -15.73 -6.15
C ASN A 84 -4.46 -16.43 -6.87
N LEU A 85 -5.70 -16.18 -6.45
CA LEU A 85 -6.92 -16.76 -7.03
C LEU A 85 -7.55 -15.85 -8.11
N ILE A 86 -7.18 -14.57 -8.14
CA ILE A 86 -7.73 -13.59 -9.08
C ILE A 86 -6.73 -13.40 -10.22
N SER A 87 -7.20 -13.55 -11.46
CA SER A 87 -6.35 -13.41 -12.63
C SER A 87 -5.96 -11.94 -12.86
N ARG A 88 -4.87 -11.71 -13.59
CA ARG A 88 -4.43 -10.35 -13.91
C ARG A 88 -5.49 -9.58 -14.70
N GLU A 89 -6.20 -10.26 -15.60
CA GLU A 89 -7.25 -9.64 -16.42
C GLU A 89 -8.43 -9.14 -15.59
N GLU A 90 -8.72 -9.78 -14.45
CA GLU A 90 -9.76 -9.33 -13.54
C GLU A 90 -9.35 -8.07 -12.78
N PHE A 91 -8.09 -7.95 -12.37
CA PHE A 91 -7.54 -6.71 -11.81
C PHE A 91 -7.57 -5.55 -12.80
N ASP A 92 -7.24 -5.82 -14.08
CA ASP A 92 -7.24 -4.83 -15.15
C ASP A 92 -8.65 -4.26 -15.40
N LYS A 93 -9.73 -5.04 -15.20
CA LYS A 93 -11.12 -4.54 -15.29
C LYS A 93 -11.43 -3.43 -14.30
N TYR A 94 -10.79 -3.47 -13.13
CA TYR A 94 -10.93 -2.46 -12.09
C TYR A 94 -9.86 -1.35 -12.19
N GLY A 95 -8.96 -1.43 -13.17
CA GLY A 95 -7.84 -0.50 -13.32
C GLY A 95 -6.78 -0.62 -12.21
N LEU A 96 -6.74 -1.77 -11.53
CA LEU A 96 -5.76 -2.10 -10.49
C LEU A 96 -4.71 -3.10 -11.01
N LEU A 97 -3.58 -3.19 -10.31
CA LEU A 97 -2.49 -4.09 -10.61
C LEU A 97 -2.34 -5.12 -9.49
N ASN A 98 -2.19 -6.38 -9.88
CA ASN A 98 -1.87 -7.46 -8.94
C ASN A 98 -0.41 -7.36 -8.48
N ILE A 99 -0.15 -7.69 -7.21
CA ILE A 99 1.18 -7.66 -6.57
C ILE A 99 1.84 -6.29 -6.78
N HIS A 100 1.08 -5.23 -6.52
CA HIS A 100 1.54 -3.85 -6.69
C HIS A 100 1.28 -3.01 -5.45
N ALA A 101 2.28 -2.21 -5.09
CA ALA A 101 2.24 -1.33 -3.94
C ALA A 101 1.60 0.01 -4.30
N TYR A 102 0.56 0.37 -3.57
CA TYR A 102 -0.10 1.67 -3.60
C TYR A 102 0.19 2.44 -2.32
N SER A 103 0.40 3.74 -2.45
CA SER A 103 0.49 4.60 -1.26
C SER A 103 -0.91 5.03 -0.83
N LEU A 104 -1.24 4.84 0.45
CA LEU A 104 -2.50 5.30 1.03
C LEU A 104 -2.30 6.74 1.52
N GLN A 105 -2.96 7.67 0.84
CA GLN A 105 -2.75 9.11 1.01
C GLN A 105 -3.74 9.76 1.97
N ASP A 106 -4.99 9.26 2.01
CA ASP A 106 -6.02 9.80 2.89
C ASP A 106 -7.11 8.76 3.15
N VAL A 107 -7.79 8.93 4.28
CA VAL A 107 -8.92 8.11 4.72
C VAL A 107 -10.00 9.08 5.19
N LYS A 108 -11.19 8.99 4.60
CA LYS A 108 -12.32 9.87 4.94
C LYS A 108 -13.61 9.07 5.07
N GLN A 109 -14.44 9.51 6.00
CA GLN A 109 -15.80 9.04 6.15
C GLN A 109 -16.76 10.19 5.83
N SER A 110 -17.88 9.89 5.18
CA SER A 110 -18.95 10.86 4.96
C SER A 110 -19.60 11.29 6.28
N LYS A 111 -20.20 12.48 6.31
CA LYS A 111 -20.83 13.02 7.53
C LYS A 111 -21.96 12.16 8.07
N ASP A 112 -22.68 11.46 7.19
CA ASP A 112 -23.74 10.52 7.53
C ASP A 112 -23.20 9.12 7.94
N GLY A 113 -21.88 8.94 7.94
CA GLY A 113 -21.22 7.68 8.29
C GLY A 113 -21.30 6.58 7.23
N ARG A 114 -22.08 6.77 6.16
CA ARG A 114 -22.44 5.71 5.19
C ARG A 114 -21.33 5.34 4.23
N HIS A 115 -20.49 6.29 3.86
CA HIS A 115 -19.44 6.10 2.87
C HIS A 115 -18.07 6.18 3.52
N LYS A 116 -17.28 5.13 3.31
CA LYS A 116 -15.92 4.97 3.79
C LYS A 116 -15.00 5.00 2.57
N LEU A 117 -14.19 6.04 2.44
CA LEU A 117 -13.36 6.30 1.26
C LEU A 117 -11.88 6.31 1.61
N VAL A 118 -11.07 5.66 0.78
CA VAL A 118 -9.60 5.71 0.83
C VAL A 118 -9.08 6.35 -0.44
N LYS A 119 -8.04 7.18 -0.31
CA LYS A 119 -7.33 7.77 -1.43
C LYS A 119 -6.04 7.01 -1.65
N LEU A 120 -5.95 6.26 -2.74
CA LEU A 120 -4.74 5.55 -3.13
C LEU A 120 -3.98 6.29 -4.23
N ARG A 121 -2.65 6.17 -4.22
CA ARG A 121 -1.78 6.67 -5.28
C ARG A 121 -0.95 5.53 -5.86
N ASN A 122 -1.07 5.34 -7.17
CA ASN A 122 -0.19 4.46 -7.92
C ASN A 122 1.17 5.14 -8.15
N PRO A 123 2.30 4.55 -7.68
CA PRO A 123 3.63 5.11 -7.91
C PRO A 123 4.03 5.12 -9.40
N TRP A 124 3.51 4.22 -10.24
CA TRP A 124 3.78 4.16 -11.68
C TRP A 124 3.05 5.24 -12.50
N GLY A 125 2.21 6.05 -11.87
CA GLY A 125 1.60 7.22 -12.52
C GLY A 125 0.24 6.93 -13.16
N GLY A 126 0.00 7.55 -14.32
CA GLY A 126 -1.36 7.81 -14.84
C GLY A 126 -2.06 6.67 -15.57
N THR A 127 -1.34 5.60 -15.94
CA THR A 127 -1.86 4.55 -16.81
C THR A 127 -2.85 3.62 -16.11
N TYR A 128 -2.61 3.31 -14.84
CA TYR A 128 -3.47 2.41 -14.06
C TYR A 128 -4.07 3.20 -12.89
N ARG A 129 -5.36 3.51 -13.01
CA ARG A 129 -6.18 4.17 -11.98
C ARG A 129 -7.48 3.39 -11.86
N TRP A 130 -8.03 3.36 -10.65
CA TRP A 130 -9.34 2.79 -10.39
C TRP A 130 -10.40 3.40 -11.33
N THR A 131 -11.17 2.53 -12.00
CA THR A 131 -12.26 2.90 -12.93
C THR A 131 -13.61 2.46 -12.42
#